data_AF-A0A8H6CGP7-F1
#
_entry.id   AF-A0A8H6CGP7-F1
#
_cell.length_a   1.000
_cell.length_b   1.000
_cell.length_c   1.000
_cell.angle_alpha   90.00
_cell.angle_beta   90.00
_cell.angle_gamma   90.00
#
_symmetry.space_group_name_H-M   'P 1'
#
loop_
_entity.id
_entity.type
_entity.pdbx_description
1 polymer ?
#
loop_
_entity_poly.entity_id
_entity_poly.type
_entity_poly.pdbx_seq_one_letter_code
_entity_poly.pdbx_strand_id
1 'polypeptide(L)'
;MKNQRANLADPVLLEKIDKFFELGIGEYVALPQLLVVGDQSSGKSSVLEGLTGLPYPRDSGLCTRFVTQITFRRTPAAKIGVSIIPAENASSAYAEKLRLWRKDDLVSLGLQTFADILKEVQELMGLGQADSGGNKKTFADDVLRIEICGPDQEHLSVIDVPGIFKKSTPGVTTKADMVMVRNM
;
A
#
# COMPACT_ATOMS: atom_id res chain seq x y z
N MET A 1 33.49 9.75 0.60
CA MET A 1 33.09 8.79 1.66
C MET A 1 31.87 8.05 1.15
N LYS A 2 32.01 6.76 0.79
CA LYS A 2 30.88 5.95 0.30
C LYS A 2 30.03 5.56 1.51
N ASN A 3 28.79 6.00 1.52
CA ASN A 3 27.82 5.67 2.57
C ASN A 3 27.49 4.17 2.43
N GLN A 4 28.11 3.34 3.27
CA GLN A 4 27.88 1.91 3.29
C GLN A 4 26.51 1.70 3.93
N ARG A 5 25.46 1.55 3.11
CA ARG A 5 24.15 1.09 3.58
C ARG A 5 24.38 -0.25 4.29
N ALA A 6 24.06 -0.31 5.58
CA ALA A 6 24.03 -1.57 6.31
C ALA A 6 22.97 -2.44 5.63
N ASN A 7 23.40 -3.45 4.88
CA ASN A 7 22.48 -4.36 4.21
C ASN A 7 21.78 -5.21 5.28
N LEU A 8 20.45 -5.17 5.28
CA LEU A 8 19.60 -5.93 6.21
C LEU A 8 19.66 -7.45 5.97
N ALA A 9 20.32 -7.89 4.89
CA ALA A 9 20.46 -9.29 4.50
C ALA A 9 21.81 -9.56 3.80
N ASP A 10 22.20 -10.83 3.74
CA ASP A 10 23.41 -11.30 3.05
C ASP A 10 23.30 -11.02 1.53
N PRO A 11 24.20 -10.20 0.95
CA PRO A 11 24.19 -9.88 -0.48
C PRO A 11 24.24 -11.13 -1.38
N VAL A 12 24.93 -12.19 -0.96
CA VAL A 12 25.04 -13.44 -1.73
C VAL A 12 23.72 -14.21 -1.73
N LEU A 13 22.96 -14.12 -0.63
CA LEU A 13 21.63 -14.73 -0.56
C LEU A 13 20.63 -13.97 -1.42
N LEU A 14 20.67 -12.64 -1.39
CA LEU A 14 19.85 -11.79 -2.24
C LEU A 14 20.13 -12.07 -3.72
N GLU A 15 21.40 -12.16 -4.13
CA GLU A 15 21.76 -12.48 -5.53
C GLU A 15 21.22 -13.85 -5.97
N LYS A 16 21.15 -14.84 -5.08
CA LYS A 16 20.53 -16.14 -5.39
C LYS A 16 19.01 -16.03 -5.53
N ILE A 17 18.37 -15.25 -4.68
CA ILE A 17 16.93 -14.96 -4.78
C ILE A 17 16.66 -14.29 -6.12
N ASP A 18 17.46 -13.29 -6.50
CA ASP A 18 17.35 -12.60 -7.78
C ASP A 18 17.49 -13.57 -8.96
N LYS A 19 18.45 -14.51 -8.93
CA LYS A 19 18.60 -15.56 -9.96
C LYS A 19 17.38 -16.48 -10.03
N PHE A 20 16.73 -16.80 -8.91
CA PHE A 20 15.45 -17.54 -8.95
C PHE A 20 14.34 -16.71 -9.62
N PHE A 21 14.27 -15.40 -9.35
CA PHE A 21 13.32 -14.52 -10.02
C PHE A 21 13.59 -14.41 -11.53
N GLU A 22 14.85 -14.32 -11.97
CA GLU A 22 15.25 -14.29 -13.38
C GLU A 22 14.89 -15.57 -14.14
N LEU A 23 14.92 -16.72 -13.47
CA LEU A 23 14.54 -18.02 -14.05
C LEU A 23 13.02 -18.24 -14.11
N GLY A 24 12.20 -17.23 -13.80
CA GLY A 24 10.74 -17.32 -13.78
C GLY A 24 10.17 -18.08 -12.58
N ILE A 25 11.03 -18.54 -11.65
CA ILE A 25 10.60 -19.22 -10.42
C ILE A 25 9.99 -18.23 -9.42
N GLY A 26 10.28 -16.94 -9.60
CA GLY A 26 9.73 -15.84 -8.81
C GLY A 26 8.20 -15.69 -8.83
N GLU A 27 7.50 -16.30 -9.79
CA GLU A 27 6.04 -16.37 -9.78
C GLU A 27 5.51 -17.44 -8.80
N TYR A 28 6.35 -18.41 -8.43
CA TYR A 28 6.03 -19.53 -7.54
C TYR A 28 6.58 -19.34 -6.11
N VAL A 29 7.42 -18.32 -5.90
CA VAL A 29 8.04 -18.03 -4.61
C VAL A 29 7.45 -16.75 -4.04
N ALA A 30 6.90 -16.83 -2.83
CA ALA A 30 6.41 -15.67 -2.11
C ALA A 30 7.56 -14.70 -1.82
N LEU A 31 7.35 -13.43 -2.11
CA LEU A 31 8.28 -12.37 -1.71
C LEU A 31 8.31 -12.24 -0.19
N PRO A 32 9.46 -11.91 0.42
CA PRO A 32 9.48 -11.42 1.80
C PRO A 32 8.47 -10.28 1.96
N GLN A 33 7.63 -10.35 3.00
CA GLN A 33 6.63 -9.33 3.30
C GLN A 33 6.95 -8.65 4.63
N LEU A 34 6.96 -7.32 4.62
CA LEU A 34 7.09 -6.49 5.81
C LEU A 34 5.75 -5.82 6.10
N LEU A 35 5.08 -6.26 7.15
CA LEU A 35 3.83 -5.67 7.62
C LEU A 35 4.11 -4.60 8.68
N VAL A 36 3.60 -3.38 8.47
CA VAL A 36 3.76 -2.28 9.43
C VAL A 36 2.46 -2.07 10.19
N VAL A 37 2.44 -2.48 11.46
CA VAL A 37 1.28 -2.39 12.36
C VAL A 37 1.58 -1.47 13.53
N GLY A 38 0.58 -0.74 14.02
CA GLY A 38 0.74 0.15 15.16
C GLY A 38 -0.48 1.05 15.37
N ASP A 39 -0.50 1.72 16.52
CA ASP A 39 -1.57 2.65 16.88
C ASP A 39 -1.73 3.78 15.84
N GLN A 40 -2.91 4.39 15.77
CA GLN A 40 -3.13 5.59 14.98
C GLN A 40 -2.10 6.68 15.40
N SER A 41 -1.48 7.33 14.40
CA SER A 41 -0.48 8.39 14.60
C SER A 41 0.83 7.96 15.28
N SER A 42 1.16 6.66 15.32
CA SER A 42 2.42 6.14 15.89
C SER A 42 3.66 6.30 14.98
N GLY A 43 3.56 7.02 13.86
CA GLY A 43 4.67 7.21 12.91
C GLY A 43 4.88 6.10 11.87
N LYS A 44 3.90 5.21 11.65
CA LYS A 44 3.97 4.13 10.63
C LYS A 44 4.37 4.67 9.25
N SER A 45 3.68 5.71 8.77
CA SER A 45 3.96 6.32 7.47
C SER A 45 5.37 6.90 7.37
N SER A 46 5.95 7.37 8.48
CA SER A 46 7.34 7.84 8.51
C SER A 46 8.36 6.69 8.41
N VAL A 47 8.07 5.56 9.05
CA VAL A 47 8.88 4.34 8.89
C VAL A 47 8.81 3.84 7.45
N LEU A 48 7.61 3.83 6.88
CA LEU A 48 7.36 3.44 5.49
C LEU A 48 8.04 4.39 4.51
N GLU A 49 7.98 5.71 4.71
CA GLU A 49 8.69 6.70 3.91
C GLU A 49 10.21 6.44 3.91
N GLY A 50 10.79 6.11 5.07
CA GLY A 50 12.21 5.76 5.19
C GLY A 50 12.60 4.45 4.49
N LEU A 51 11.71 3.44 4.48
CA LEU A 51 11.95 2.14 3.86
C LEU A 51 11.69 2.13 2.36
N THR A 52 10.60 2.75 1.92
CA THR A 52 10.12 2.72 0.53
C THR A 52 10.68 3.87 -0.31
N GLY A 53 11.14 4.95 0.33
CA GLY A 53 11.49 6.19 -0.34
C GLY A 53 10.27 6.92 -0.94
N LEU A 54 9.05 6.46 -0.69
CA LEU A 54 7.84 7.08 -1.22
C LEU A 54 7.35 8.20 -0.30
N PRO A 55 6.89 9.32 -0.88
CA PRO A 55 6.46 10.48 -0.11
C PRO A 55 5.03 10.29 0.40
N TYR A 56 4.85 9.47 1.44
CA TYR A 56 3.56 9.26 2.08
C TYR A 56 2.93 10.59 2.52
N PRO A 57 1.66 10.89 2.14
CA PRO A 57 1.04 12.16 2.47
C PRO A 57 0.86 12.32 3.98
N ARG A 58 1.26 13.49 4.48
CA ARG A 58 1.19 13.87 5.89
C ARG A 58 -0.07 14.72 6.12
N ASP A 59 -1.24 14.12 5.95
CA ASP A 59 -2.48 14.82 6.29
C ASP A 59 -2.89 14.55 7.74
N SER A 60 -3.53 15.54 8.37
CA SER A 60 -3.91 15.59 9.79
C SER A 60 -5.07 14.65 10.18
N GLY A 61 -5.67 13.95 9.21
CA GLY A 61 -6.76 12.99 9.39
C GLY A 61 -6.31 11.53 9.57
N LEU A 62 -7.19 10.58 9.22
CA LEU A 62 -6.84 9.16 9.12
C LEU A 62 -5.92 8.96 7.91
N CYS A 63 -4.60 8.90 8.14
CA CYS A 63 -3.60 8.78 7.07
C CYS A 63 -3.78 7.50 6.22
N THR A 64 -4.12 6.37 6.86
CA THR A 64 -4.29 5.07 6.20
C THR A 64 -5.70 4.55 6.48
N ARG A 65 -6.56 4.50 5.45
CA ARG A 65 -7.98 4.11 5.54
C ARG A 65 -8.31 2.78 4.85
N PHE A 66 -7.32 2.19 4.19
CA PHE A 66 -7.35 0.90 3.51
C PHE A 66 -5.92 0.35 3.49
N VAL A 67 -5.77 -0.93 3.24
CA VAL A 67 -4.44 -1.56 3.17
C VAL A 67 -3.71 -1.06 1.93
N THR A 68 -2.45 -0.64 2.07
CA THR A 68 -1.58 -0.30 0.94
C THR A 68 -0.45 -1.30 0.87
N GLN A 69 -0.44 -2.09 -0.20
CA GLN A 69 0.62 -3.04 -0.50
C GLN A 69 1.54 -2.47 -1.58
N ILE A 70 2.80 -2.26 -1.25
CA ILE A 70 3.84 -1.87 -2.19
C ILE A 70 4.74 -3.07 -2.43
N THR A 71 4.97 -3.40 -3.70
CA THR A 71 5.83 -4.52 -4.09
C THR A 71 6.95 -4.00 -4.97
N PHE A 72 8.18 -4.24 -4.52
CA PHE A 72 9.39 -3.94 -5.26
C PHE A 72 9.86 -5.20 -5.99
N ARG A 73 10.14 -5.08 -7.29
CA ARG A 73 10.65 -6.20 -8.09
C ARG A 73 11.77 -5.76 -8.98
N ARG A 74 12.86 -6.53 -8.99
CA ARG A 74 13.92 -6.31 -9.96
C ARG A 74 13.46 -6.73 -11.35
N THR A 75 13.55 -5.83 -12.31
CA THR A 75 13.27 -6.08 -13.73
C THR A 75 14.19 -5.24 -14.61
N PRO A 76 14.50 -5.66 -15.85
CA PRO A 76 15.35 -4.86 -16.74
C PRO A 76 14.79 -3.47 -17.06
N ALA A 77 13.47 -3.34 -17.17
CA ALA A 77 12.78 -2.08 -17.43
C ALA A 77 12.21 -1.50 -16.13
N ALA A 78 12.39 -0.20 -15.92
CA ALA A 78 11.72 0.52 -14.85
C ALA A 78 10.25 0.76 -15.21
N LYS A 79 9.33 0.38 -14.32
CA LYS A 79 7.89 0.61 -14.49
C LYS A 79 7.21 0.70 -13.14
N ILE A 80 6.16 1.50 -13.06
CA ILE A 80 5.31 1.57 -11.87
C ILE A 80 3.88 1.28 -12.29
N GLY A 81 3.28 0.25 -11.68
CA GLY A 81 1.89 -0.13 -11.87
C GLY A 81 1.09 0.09 -10.59
N VAL A 82 -0.13 0.59 -10.72
CA VAL A 82 -1.03 0.83 -9.59
C VAL A 82 -2.39 0.22 -9.91
N SER A 83 -2.93 -0.56 -8.99
CA SER A 83 -4.20 -1.27 -9.13
C SER A 83 -4.90 -1.43 -7.79
N ILE A 84 -6.17 -1.82 -7.80
CA ILE A 84 -6.95 -2.11 -6.60
C ILE A 84 -7.31 -3.60 -6.59
N ILE A 85 -7.09 -4.26 -5.46
CA ILE A 85 -7.59 -5.61 -5.19
C ILE A 85 -8.89 -5.46 -4.38
N PRO A 86 -10.05 -5.85 -4.93
CA PRO A 86 -11.31 -5.79 -4.21
C PRO A 86 -11.34 -6.75 -3.02
N ALA A 87 -12.06 -6.39 -1.96
CA ALA A 87 -12.33 -7.27 -0.84
C ALA A 87 -13.00 -8.60 -1.28
N GLU A 88 -12.71 -9.71 -0.61
CA GLU A 88 -13.23 -11.04 -0.99
C GLU A 88 -14.76 -11.12 -0.98
N ASN A 89 -15.40 -10.35 -0.11
CA ASN A 89 -16.86 -10.29 0.06
C ASN A 89 -17.53 -9.19 -0.78
N ALA A 90 -16.78 -8.51 -1.67
CA ALA A 90 -17.31 -7.48 -2.54
C ALA A 90 -18.35 -8.04 -3.54
N SER A 91 -19.37 -7.24 -3.85
CA SER A 91 -20.30 -7.60 -4.94
C SER A 91 -19.56 -7.64 -6.28
N SER A 92 -19.98 -8.53 -7.19
CA SER A 92 -19.31 -8.70 -8.49
C SER A 92 -19.19 -7.39 -9.27
N ALA A 93 -20.25 -6.57 -9.32
CA ALA A 93 -20.23 -5.30 -10.04
C ALA A 93 -19.25 -4.28 -9.42
N TYR A 94 -19.15 -4.24 -8.09
CA TYR A 94 -18.20 -3.37 -7.40
C TYR A 94 -16.76 -3.84 -7.60
N ALA A 95 -16.52 -5.14 -7.46
CA ALA A 95 -15.21 -5.73 -7.67
C ALA A 95 -14.68 -5.50 -9.10
N GLU A 96 -15.53 -5.69 -10.12
CA GLU A 96 -15.15 -5.41 -11.51
C GLU A 96 -14.84 -3.93 -11.74
N LYS A 97 -15.61 -3.01 -11.15
CA LYS A 97 -15.32 -1.57 -11.20
C LYS A 97 -13.93 -1.26 -10.66
N LEU A 98 -13.57 -1.82 -9.51
CA LEU A 98 -12.26 -1.59 -8.89
C LEU A 98 -11.12 -2.20 -9.69
N ARG A 99 -11.29 -3.43 -10.23
CA ARG A 99 -10.29 -4.10 -11.08
C ARG A 99 -10.03 -3.38 -12.40
N LEU A 100 -11.03 -2.70 -12.93
CA LEU A 100 -10.90 -1.94 -14.17
C LEU A 100 -10.03 -0.68 -13.99
N TRP A 101 -10.04 -0.10 -12.78
CA TRP A 101 -9.16 1.02 -12.48
C TRP A 101 -7.73 0.52 -12.28
N ARG A 102 -6.82 1.03 -13.10
CA ARG A 102 -5.38 0.85 -12.97
C ARG A 102 -4.65 2.00 -13.62
N LYS A 103 -3.45 2.28 -13.14
CA LYS A 103 -2.50 3.19 -13.79
C LYS A 103 -1.25 2.37 -14.11
N ASP A 104 -1.02 2.15 -15.39
CA ASP A 104 0.13 1.42 -15.90
C ASP A 104 1.23 2.41 -16.31
N ASP A 105 2.49 1.96 -16.24
CA ASP A 105 3.67 2.65 -16.76
C ASP A 105 3.88 4.09 -16.26
N LEU A 106 3.62 4.34 -14.96
CA LEU A 106 3.95 5.63 -14.35
C LEU A 106 5.48 5.83 -14.33
N VAL A 107 5.92 7.04 -14.72
CA VAL A 107 7.35 7.41 -14.76
C VAL A 107 7.92 7.62 -13.37
N SER A 108 7.16 8.23 -12.47
CA SER A 108 7.55 8.42 -11.07
C SER A 108 6.32 8.53 -10.16
N LEU A 109 6.52 8.19 -8.89
CA LEU A 109 5.50 8.31 -7.85
C LEU A 109 5.90 9.42 -6.86
N GLY A 110 5.91 10.66 -7.34
CA GLY A 110 6.19 11.85 -6.53
C GLY A 110 5.03 12.18 -5.57
N LEU A 111 5.24 13.17 -4.68
CA LEU A 111 4.27 13.55 -3.64
C LEU A 111 2.89 13.86 -4.21
N GLN A 112 2.82 14.68 -5.25
CA GLN A 112 1.55 15.08 -5.86
C GLN A 112 0.85 13.89 -6.52
N THR A 113 1.57 13.15 -7.38
CA THR A 113 1.02 11.98 -8.08
C THR A 113 0.53 10.93 -7.10
N PHE A 114 1.27 10.69 -6.02
CA PHE A 114 0.86 9.72 -5.01
C PHE A 114 -0.38 10.20 -4.25
N ALA A 115 -0.45 11.47 -3.86
CA ALA A 115 -1.63 12.05 -3.23
C ALA A 115 -2.87 12.02 -4.13
N ASP A 116 -2.71 12.30 -5.43
CA ASP A 116 -3.79 12.24 -6.41
C ASP A 116 -4.32 10.82 -6.57
N ILE A 117 -3.42 9.83 -6.66
CA ILE A 117 -3.77 8.41 -6.67
C ILE A 117 -4.56 8.02 -5.42
N LEU A 118 -4.08 8.41 -4.24
CA LEU A 118 -4.77 8.08 -2.99
C LEU A 118 -6.16 8.72 -2.93
N LYS A 119 -6.32 9.94 -3.43
CA LYS A 119 -7.62 10.61 -3.50
C LYS A 119 -8.57 9.91 -4.47
N GLU A 120 -8.13 9.57 -5.68
CA GLU A 120 -8.92 8.81 -6.66
C GLU A 120 -9.39 7.46 -6.09
N VAL A 121 -8.46 6.74 -5.44
CA VAL A 121 -8.73 5.43 -4.82
C VAL A 121 -9.75 5.57 -3.68
N GLN A 122 -9.63 6.60 -2.84
CA GLN A 122 -10.62 6.88 -1.79
C GLN A 122 -12.02 7.09 -2.37
N GLU A 123 -12.15 7.87 -3.45
CA GLU A 123 -13.43 8.10 -4.11
C GLU A 123 -14.01 6.81 -4.72
N LEU A 124 -13.18 5.99 -5.36
CA LEU A 124 -13.58 4.70 -5.92
C LEU A 124 -14.05 3.70 -4.85
N MET A 125 -13.36 3.67 -3.71
CA MET A 125 -13.70 2.84 -2.56
C MET A 125 -14.91 3.37 -1.77
N GLY A 126 -15.43 4.56 -2.11
CA GLY A 126 -16.57 5.17 -1.43
C GLY A 126 -16.23 5.75 -0.06
N LEU A 127 -14.95 6.11 0.14
CA LEU A 127 -14.44 6.73 1.35
C LEU A 127 -14.69 8.24 1.35
N GLY A 128 -15.02 8.79 2.51
CA GLY A 128 -15.13 10.24 2.70
C GLY A 128 -15.63 10.61 4.08
N GLN A 129 -15.87 11.89 4.33
CA GLN A 129 -16.55 12.36 5.53
C GLN A 129 -18.07 12.42 5.28
N ALA A 130 -18.85 12.17 6.34
CA ALA A 130 -20.30 12.08 6.31
C ALA A 130 -20.96 13.47 6.28
N ASP A 131 -20.59 14.31 5.30
CA ASP A 131 -20.91 15.74 5.39
C ASP A 131 -22.15 16.11 4.58
N SER A 132 -22.72 15.18 3.80
CA SER A 132 -23.91 15.43 2.98
C SER A 132 -24.62 14.13 2.58
N GLY A 133 -25.49 13.62 3.46
CA GLY A 133 -26.61 12.72 3.11
C GLY A 133 -26.31 11.32 2.54
N GLY A 134 -25.03 10.97 2.31
CA GLY A 134 -24.61 9.65 1.85
C GLY A 134 -23.89 8.84 2.93
N ASN A 135 -24.15 7.53 3.00
CA ASN A 135 -23.47 6.61 3.90
C ASN A 135 -22.04 6.32 3.39
N LYS A 136 -21.14 7.31 3.51
CA LYS A 136 -19.73 7.14 3.14
C LYS A 136 -19.00 6.33 4.20
N LYS A 137 -18.18 5.38 3.77
CA LYS A 137 -17.42 4.50 4.67
C LYS A 137 -16.21 5.22 5.24
N THR A 138 -15.83 4.88 6.46
CA THR A 138 -14.58 5.38 7.05
C THR A 138 -13.37 4.57 6.60
N PHE A 139 -13.50 3.24 6.54
CA PHE A 139 -12.44 2.34 6.07
C PHE A 139 -12.95 1.42 4.94
N ALA A 140 -12.02 0.84 4.18
CA ALA A 140 -12.30 -0.16 3.15
C ALA A 140 -11.39 -1.37 3.34
N ASP A 141 -11.95 -2.57 3.13
CA ASP A 141 -11.21 -3.85 3.14
C ASP A 141 -10.49 -4.10 1.80
N ASP A 142 -10.74 -3.25 0.80
CA ASP A 142 -10.04 -3.27 -0.48
C ASP A 142 -8.56 -2.87 -0.30
N VAL A 143 -7.68 -3.40 -1.14
CA VAL A 143 -6.23 -3.17 -1.05
C VAL A 143 -5.77 -2.32 -2.22
N LEU A 144 -5.07 -1.21 -1.94
CA LEU A 144 -4.30 -0.50 -2.95
C LEU A 144 -2.98 -1.24 -3.19
N ARG A 145 -2.77 -1.74 -4.40
CA ARG A 145 -1.54 -2.40 -4.82
C ARG A 145 -0.71 -1.47 -5.70
N ILE A 146 0.54 -1.26 -5.31
CA ILE A 146 1.55 -0.54 -6.07
C ILE A 146 2.70 -1.49 -6.36
N GLU A 147 3.07 -1.63 -7.63
CA GLU A 147 4.22 -2.42 -8.06
C GLU A 147 5.27 -1.50 -8.64
N ILE A 148 6.44 -1.47 -8.03
CA ILE A 148 7.59 -0.67 -8.46
C ILE A 148 8.64 -1.64 -8.97
N CYS A 149 8.86 -1.61 -10.28
CA CYS A 149 9.83 -2.47 -10.93
C CYS A 149 10.99 -1.65 -11.49
N GLY A 150 12.19 -2.24 -11.52
CA GLY A 150 13.38 -1.63 -12.10
C GLY A 150 14.66 -2.38 -11.75
N PRO A 151 15.79 -2.05 -12.40
CA PRO A 151 17.03 -2.84 -12.26
C PRO A 151 17.64 -2.72 -10.85
N ASP A 152 17.39 -1.62 -10.15
CA ASP A 152 17.95 -1.33 -8.83
C ASP A 152 17.02 -1.71 -7.65
N GLN A 153 15.90 -2.39 -7.93
CA GLN A 153 14.93 -2.77 -6.91
C GLN A 153 15.36 -4.04 -6.17
N GLU A 154 14.94 -4.18 -4.91
CA GLU A 154 15.04 -5.41 -4.14
C GLU A 154 13.69 -6.14 -4.15
N HIS A 155 13.71 -7.46 -4.22
CA HIS A 155 12.50 -8.28 -4.19
C HIS A 155 11.87 -8.28 -2.78
N LEU A 156 11.02 -7.31 -2.49
CA LEU A 156 10.38 -7.09 -1.19
C LEU A 156 8.94 -6.60 -1.36
N SER A 157 8.04 -7.00 -0.47
CA SER A 157 6.71 -6.39 -0.35
C SER A 157 6.56 -5.73 1.02
N VAL A 158 6.01 -4.52 1.04
CA VAL A 158 5.71 -3.76 2.25
C VAL A 158 4.20 -3.53 2.30
N ILE A 159 3.60 -3.81 3.45
CA ILE A 159 2.15 -3.70 3.67
C ILE A 159 1.92 -2.69 4.78
N ASP A 160 1.24 -1.59 4.45
CA ASP A 160 0.73 -0.60 5.39
C ASP A 160 -0.74 -0.91 5.70
N VAL A 161 -1.06 -1.05 6.99
CA VAL A 161 -2.44 -1.29 7.44
C VAL A 161 -2.95 -0.10 8.25
N PRO A 162 -4.27 0.17 8.22
CA PRO A 162 -4.87 1.20 9.07
C PRO A 162 -4.44 1.07 10.54
N GLY A 163 -4.15 2.22 11.16
CA GLY A 163 -3.66 2.24 12.53
C GLY A 163 -4.75 1.81 13.53
N ILE A 164 -4.38 0.99 14.51
CA ILE A 164 -5.31 0.55 15.55
C ILE A 164 -5.72 1.75 16.41
N PHE A 165 -7.02 1.89 16.69
CA PHE A 165 -7.55 2.95 17.55
C PHE A 165 -8.49 2.37 18.62
N LYS A 166 -8.52 3.03 19.79
CA LYS A 166 -9.25 2.56 20.98
C LYS A 166 -10.49 3.39 21.31
N LYS A 167 -10.65 4.56 20.68
CA LYS A 167 -11.78 5.48 20.88
C LYS A 167 -12.35 5.87 19.53
N SER A 168 -13.67 5.87 19.43
CA SER A 168 -14.38 6.44 18.29
C SER A 168 -14.41 7.96 18.38
N THR A 169 -14.19 8.64 17.26
CA THR A 169 -14.36 10.09 17.13
C THR A 169 -15.75 10.33 16.53
N PRO A 170 -16.67 11.01 17.26
CA PRO A 170 -18.02 11.27 16.76
C PRO A 170 -18.00 11.93 15.37
N GLY A 171 -18.79 11.40 14.44
CA GLY A 171 -18.84 11.89 13.05
C GLY A 171 -17.70 11.43 12.15
N VAL A 172 -16.68 10.72 12.68
CA VAL A 172 -15.50 10.29 11.90
C VAL A 172 -15.28 8.78 11.97
N THR A 173 -15.28 8.17 13.16
CA THR A 173 -15.08 6.71 13.34
C THR A 173 -16.14 6.09 14.25
N THR A 174 -16.44 4.82 14.05
CA THR A 174 -17.44 4.05 14.78
C THR A 174 -16.83 2.87 15.53
N LYS A 175 -17.62 2.19 16.38
CA LYS A 175 -17.20 0.92 17.00
C LYS A 175 -17.03 -0.21 15.98
N ALA A 176 -17.82 -0.19 14.90
CA ALA A 176 -17.69 -1.16 13.82
C ALA A 176 -16.35 -0.98 13.10
N ASP A 177 -15.92 0.27 12.86
CA ASP A 177 -14.63 0.57 12.25
C ASP A 177 -13.46 0.05 13.11
N MET A 178 -13.56 0.11 14.45
CA MET A 178 -12.53 -0.47 15.33
C MET A 178 -12.39 -1.99 15.17
N VAL A 179 -13.51 -2.69 14.97
CA VAL A 179 -13.51 -4.15 14.76
C VAL A 179 -12.95 -4.46 13.38
N MET A 180 -13.38 -3.69 12.36
CA MET A 180 -12.90 -3.81 10.99
C MET A 180 -11.37 -3.67 10.93
N VAL A 181 -10.80 -2.58 11.46
CA VAL A 181 -9.34 -2.36 11.46
C VAL A 181 -8.55 -3.42 12.22
N ARG A 182 -9.15 -4.09 13.22
CA ARG A 182 -8.50 -5.20 13.93
C ARG A 182 -8.51 -6.52 13.17
N ASN A 183 -9.41 -6.67 12.21
CA ASN A 183 -9.61 -7.90 11.44
C ASN A 183 -9.01 -7.83 10.03
N MET A 184 -8.40 -6.69 9.66
CA MET A 184 -7.63 -6.51 8.43
C MET A 184 -6.26 -7.18 8.49
#